data_AF-B5RKU0-F1
#
_entry.id   AF-B5RKU0-F1
#
_cell.length_a   1.000
_cell.length_b   1.000
_cell.length_c   1.000
_cell.angle_alpha   90.00
_cell.angle_beta   90.00
_cell.angle_gamma   90.00
#
_symmetry.space_group_name_H-M   'P 1'
#
loop_
_entity.id
_entity.type
_entity.pdbx_description
1 polymer ?
#
loop_
_entity_poly.entity_id
_entity_poly.type
_entity_poly.pdbx_seq_one_letter_code
_entity_poly.pdbx_strand_id
1 'polypeptide(L)'
;MFFKQYFIFLFFVLFSCVKGNKDFIIFNKDFNKKMSNSKLNYSDANVSEDSGENVFGSLIDLKGYKILSVHQENLNLDVYFEQVVLAQNFADLKTHLFIIGFDPKSHEAVVLFKTQVNIDSKNSYNMYLEDITGDYDFDIVVQGFLDEYAVLYVFKRAVANDVSSYRPIFFDKVNGNIIINKYSRSSAYDDKKSRESYSISLERYEKQGEDMIVSKIEKYVYSQAQGKYYPLSTSEKVRRIDNDVYQTLKNLPKDEVYKFLYGVWYDNDSHQRSGKLDLKNILLLSFNRHFNEISIFKNNSQEIAHIEYISRPAYNILNISTKSVFSDLIVYNFWIKIVDIDNIEIKIDTGTDAYDKYGFSGIFKRFNNSVLENDDQKFLFIPNGNYVYKDVIYDFSYPSLTYIVKDNIYYGIFNVFNLNNNLVLEYEISMDENKVSESFIVEYSERIVNNQKFSTIILHPIKILKDEVSLLKRQKLKLERIEKLG
;
A
#
# COMPACT_ATOMS: atom_id res chain seq x y z
N MET A 1 -21.43 -2.72 -61.14
CA MET A 1 -22.39 -1.70 -60.62
C MET A 1 -22.53 -2.01 -59.12
N PHE A 2 -22.21 -1.10 -58.18
CA PHE A 2 -22.95 0.16 -57.86
C PHE A 2 -24.45 -0.14 -57.61
N PHE A 3 -25.17 0.27 -56.57
CA PHE A 3 -24.96 1.11 -55.37
C PHE A 3 -26.18 0.87 -54.41
N LYS A 4 -26.25 1.18 -53.10
CA LYS A 4 -25.34 1.77 -52.09
C LYS A 4 -25.85 1.35 -50.66
N GLN A 5 -25.31 1.94 -49.60
CA GLN A 5 -25.72 1.92 -48.19
C GLN A 5 -27.22 2.18 -47.92
N TYR A 6 -27.78 1.60 -46.86
CA TYR A 6 -28.25 2.41 -45.71
C TYR A 6 -28.17 1.63 -44.38
N PHE A 7 -27.76 2.35 -43.33
CA PHE A 7 -27.66 1.93 -41.93
C PHE A 7 -29.04 2.00 -41.24
N ILE A 8 -29.28 1.18 -40.19
CA ILE A 8 -29.74 1.60 -38.84
C ILE A 8 -30.22 0.38 -38.02
N PHE A 9 -29.68 0.27 -36.79
CA PHE A 9 -30.18 -0.43 -35.59
C PHE A 9 -31.20 -1.58 -35.73
N LEU A 10 -30.79 -2.76 -35.26
CA LEU A 10 -31.53 -3.37 -34.15
C LEU A 10 -30.60 -4.09 -33.17
N PHE A 11 -30.61 -3.60 -31.92
CA PHE A 11 -29.89 -4.18 -30.79
C PHE A 11 -30.68 -5.41 -30.30
N PHE A 12 -30.23 -6.63 -30.62
CA PHE A 12 -30.76 -7.84 -29.97
C PHE A 12 -29.80 -8.29 -28.87
N VAL A 13 -30.20 -8.02 -27.63
CA VAL A 13 -29.51 -8.44 -26.41
C VAL A 13 -29.58 -9.97 -26.32
N LEU A 14 -28.48 -10.64 -26.64
CA LEU A 14 -28.29 -12.03 -26.23
C LEU A 14 -28.03 -12.05 -24.72
N PHE A 15 -29.05 -12.47 -23.98
CA PHE A 15 -28.97 -12.76 -22.54
C PHE A 15 -28.04 -13.96 -22.30
N SER A 16 -26.74 -13.68 -22.21
CA SER A 16 -25.79 -14.60 -21.60
C SER A 16 -26.05 -14.64 -20.09
N CYS A 17 -26.64 -15.74 -19.62
CA CYS A 17 -26.85 -16.01 -18.19
C CYS A 17 -25.51 -16.10 -17.43
N VAL A 18 -24.97 -14.95 -17.02
CA VAL A 18 -23.96 -14.91 -15.95
C VAL A 18 -24.70 -15.18 -14.65
N LYS A 19 -24.49 -16.39 -14.09
CA LYS A 19 -24.83 -16.65 -12.69
C LYS A 19 -24.04 -15.65 -11.84
N GLY A 20 -24.71 -14.63 -11.32
CA GLY A 20 -24.12 -13.77 -10.30
C GLY A 20 -23.79 -14.63 -9.08
N ASN A 21 -22.52 -14.70 -8.71
CA ASN A 21 -22.14 -15.14 -7.38
C ASN A 21 -22.76 -14.17 -6.39
N LYS A 22 -23.80 -14.63 -5.70
CA LYS A 22 -24.17 -14.06 -4.41
C LYS A 22 -23.15 -14.61 -3.43
N ASP A 23 -22.15 -13.81 -3.10
CA ASP A 23 -21.21 -14.14 -2.04
C ASP A 23 -21.96 -14.08 -0.70
N PHE A 24 -22.52 -15.22 -0.33
CA PHE A 24 -23.00 -15.47 1.02
C PHE A 24 -21.77 -15.66 1.90
N ILE A 25 -21.41 -14.63 2.67
CA ILE A 25 -20.41 -14.76 3.72
C ILE A 25 -20.98 -15.69 4.79
N ILE A 26 -20.51 -16.93 4.78
CA ILE A 26 -20.73 -17.90 5.85
C ILE A 26 -19.77 -17.52 6.98
N PHE A 27 -20.31 -17.04 8.11
CA PHE A 27 -19.50 -16.77 9.29
C PHE A 27 -18.84 -18.05 9.79
N ASN A 28 -17.52 -18.02 9.91
CA ASN A 28 -16.70 -19.16 10.26
C ASN A 28 -16.79 -19.44 11.78
N LYS A 29 -17.77 -20.25 12.16
CA LYS A 29 -18.07 -20.60 13.56
C LYS A 29 -17.10 -21.70 14.06
N ASP A 30 -15.82 -21.36 14.24
CA ASP A 30 -14.86 -22.22 14.97
C ASP A 30 -13.66 -21.42 15.53
N PHE A 31 -13.90 -20.69 16.62
CA PHE A 31 -12.86 -20.16 17.49
C PHE A 31 -13.21 -20.40 18.96
N ASN A 32 -13.27 -21.68 19.38
CA ASN A 32 -13.15 -22.07 20.80
C ASN A 32 -12.99 -23.59 20.99
N LYS A 33 -11.84 -24.17 20.61
CA LYS A 33 -11.48 -25.52 21.06
C LYS A 33 -9.99 -25.89 21.04
N LYS A 34 -9.13 -25.11 21.72
CA LYS A 34 -7.76 -25.58 22.06
C LYS A 34 -7.02 -24.85 23.19
N MET A 35 -7.69 -24.52 24.29
CA MET A 35 -6.98 -24.11 25.52
C MET A 35 -7.73 -24.47 26.81
N SER A 36 -7.78 -25.77 27.11
CA SER A 36 -8.32 -26.29 28.37
C SER A 36 -7.52 -27.49 28.86
N ASN A 37 -6.39 -27.21 29.54
CA ASN A 37 -5.71 -28.21 30.38
C ASN A 37 -4.72 -27.55 31.37
N SER A 38 -5.24 -26.79 32.32
CA SER A 38 -4.59 -26.56 33.61
C SER A 38 -5.64 -26.58 34.71
N LYS A 39 -5.50 -27.50 35.66
CA LYS A 39 -6.37 -27.61 36.83
C LYS A 39 -6.03 -26.48 37.81
N LEU A 40 -7.01 -25.69 38.22
CA LEU A 40 -7.04 -25.05 39.52
C LEU A 40 -8.46 -25.12 40.08
N ASN A 41 -8.62 -25.83 41.19
CA ASN A 41 -9.85 -25.80 41.99
C ASN A 41 -9.82 -24.55 42.87
N TYR A 42 -10.91 -23.80 42.94
CA TYR A 42 -11.39 -23.23 44.20
C TYR A 42 -12.93 -23.18 44.19
N SER A 43 -13.50 -23.26 45.39
CA SER A 43 -14.90 -23.66 45.65
C SER A 43 -15.88 -22.50 45.75
N ASP A 44 -17.10 -22.75 45.26
CA ASP A 44 -18.40 -22.23 45.71
C ASP A 44 -18.45 -20.87 46.44
N ALA A 45 -18.90 -19.85 45.70
CA ALA A 45 -19.72 -18.78 46.25
C ALA A 45 -20.78 -18.38 45.21
N ASN A 46 -22.05 -18.66 45.49
CA ASN A 46 -23.16 -18.32 44.60
C ASN A 46 -23.32 -16.80 44.46
N VAL A 47 -22.94 -16.26 43.29
CA VAL A 47 -23.56 -15.08 42.69
C VAL A 47 -23.90 -15.48 41.26
N SER A 48 -25.11 -15.18 40.80
CA SER A 48 -25.56 -15.58 39.48
C SER A 48 -24.68 -14.96 38.39
N GLU A 49 -23.99 -15.80 37.62
CA GLU A 49 -23.38 -15.42 36.35
C GLU A 49 -24.48 -15.03 35.37
N ASP A 50 -24.88 -13.76 35.39
CA ASP A 50 -25.68 -13.18 34.32
C ASP A 50 -24.76 -13.01 33.10
N SER A 51 -24.99 -13.83 32.08
CA SER A 51 -24.07 -14.06 30.97
C SER A 51 -24.11 -12.91 29.95
N GLY A 52 -23.62 -11.74 30.34
CA GLY A 52 -23.43 -10.59 29.47
C GLY A 52 -22.36 -10.80 28.38
N GLU A 53 -21.44 -11.74 28.60
CA GLU A 53 -20.44 -12.11 27.61
C GLU A 53 -21.03 -13.08 26.56
N ASN A 54 -21.00 -12.65 25.28
CA ASN A 54 -21.25 -13.38 24.01
C ASN A 54 -22.54 -13.11 23.22
N VAL A 55 -23.46 -12.22 23.64
CA VAL A 55 -24.63 -11.86 22.78
C VAL A 55 -24.28 -10.81 21.70
N PHE A 56 -23.23 -10.03 21.91
CA PHE A 56 -22.87 -8.86 21.09
C PHE A 56 -22.36 -9.12 19.67
N GLY A 57 -22.09 -10.38 19.29
CA GLY A 57 -21.61 -10.74 17.95
C GLY A 57 -22.62 -10.59 16.80
N SER A 58 -23.68 -9.79 16.97
CA SER A 58 -24.85 -9.75 16.06
C SER A 58 -25.43 -8.36 15.75
N LEU A 59 -24.83 -7.25 16.21
CA LEU A 59 -25.47 -5.92 16.16
C LEU A 59 -25.00 -4.99 15.03
N ILE A 60 -25.06 -5.48 13.79
CA ILE A 60 -25.12 -4.62 12.59
C ILE A 60 -26.29 -5.06 11.69
N ASP A 61 -27.43 -4.36 11.80
CA ASP A 61 -28.55 -4.44 10.86
C ASP A 61 -28.75 -3.09 10.14
N LEU A 62 -27.66 -2.57 9.56
CA LEU A 62 -27.69 -1.39 8.69
C LEU A 62 -28.30 -1.75 7.31
N LYS A 63 -29.60 -2.09 7.29
CA LYS A 63 -30.33 -2.38 6.05
C LYS A 63 -30.16 -1.23 5.05
N GLY A 64 -29.75 -1.58 3.82
CA GLY A 64 -29.47 -0.60 2.77
C GLY A 64 -28.01 -0.13 2.70
N TYR A 65 -27.11 -0.67 3.52
CA TYR A 65 -25.69 -0.29 3.52
C TYR A 65 -24.73 -1.48 3.27
N LYS A 66 -23.66 -1.23 2.52
CA LYS A 66 -22.44 -2.04 2.47
C LYS A 66 -21.54 -1.64 3.63
N ILE A 67 -21.21 -2.57 4.52
CA ILE A 67 -20.21 -2.33 5.57
C ILE A 67 -18.80 -2.28 4.94
N LEU A 68 -17.99 -1.34 5.42
CA LEU A 68 -16.65 -1.05 4.88
C LEU A 68 -15.56 -1.28 5.93
N SER A 69 -15.79 -0.85 7.16
CA SER A 69 -14.92 -1.09 8.31
C SER A 69 -15.77 -1.08 9.59
N VAL A 70 -15.35 -1.86 10.59
CA VAL A 70 -15.97 -1.96 11.91
C VAL A 70 -14.86 -1.99 12.95
N HIS A 71 -14.94 -1.10 13.93
CA HIS A 71 -14.16 -1.16 15.17
C HIS A 71 -15.13 -1.29 16.35
N GLN A 72 -14.77 -2.11 17.34
CA GLN A 72 -15.57 -2.30 18.54
C GLN A 72 -14.76 -1.82 19.75
N GLU A 73 -15.23 -0.79 20.43
CA GLU A 73 -14.55 -0.19 21.58
C GLU A 73 -15.55 0.31 22.62
N ASN A 74 -15.10 0.43 23.86
CA ASN A 74 -15.90 1.00 24.94
C ASN A 74 -15.74 2.53 24.94
N LEU A 75 -16.58 3.23 24.17
CA LEU A 75 -16.46 4.67 23.95
C LEU A 75 -17.12 5.49 25.05
N ASN A 76 -18.03 4.92 25.83
CA ASN A 76 -18.77 5.63 26.88
C ASN A 76 -18.35 5.26 28.32
N LEU A 77 -17.45 4.27 28.47
CA LEU A 77 -16.97 3.70 29.73
C LEU A 77 -18.06 2.99 30.56
N ASP A 78 -19.13 2.49 29.91
CA ASP A 78 -20.14 1.62 30.52
C ASP A 78 -19.79 0.12 30.36
N VAL A 79 -20.77 -0.77 30.51
CA VAL A 79 -20.57 -2.23 30.47
C VAL A 79 -20.59 -2.79 29.04
N TYR A 80 -21.13 -2.03 28.09
CA TYR A 80 -21.33 -2.41 26.71
C TYR A 80 -20.31 -1.75 25.79
N PHE A 81 -19.95 -2.42 24.71
CA PHE A 81 -19.05 -1.89 23.70
C PHE A 81 -19.87 -1.29 22.55
N GLU A 82 -19.49 -0.09 22.11
CA GLU A 82 -19.98 0.48 20.86
C GLU A 82 -19.29 -0.15 19.65
N GLN A 83 -20.00 -0.16 18.52
CA GLN A 83 -19.43 -0.43 17.21
C GLN A 83 -19.38 0.86 16.39
N VAL A 84 -18.16 1.29 16.07
CA VAL A 84 -17.91 2.37 15.11
C VAL A 84 -17.85 1.76 13.73
N VAL A 85 -18.76 2.17 12.84
CA VAL A 85 -19.00 1.50 11.56
C VAL A 85 -18.90 2.50 10.42
N LEU A 86 -17.98 2.26 9.49
CA LEU A 86 -17.94 2.93 8.20
C LEU A 86 -18.77 2.12 7.21
N ALA A 87 -19.73 2.74 6.52
CA ALA A 87 -20.60 2.04 5.58
C ALA A 87 -21.06 2.90 4.39
N GLN A 88 -21.20 2.30 3.21
CA GLN A 88 -21.69 2.94 1.98
C GLN A 88 -23.17 2.60 1.77
N ASN A 89 -24.02 3.61 1.55
CA ASN A 89 -25.42 3.40 1.19
C ASN A 89 -25.54 2.83 -0.23
N PHE A 90 -26.32 1.75 -0.43
CA PHE A 90 -26.53 1.16 -1.75
C PHE A 90 -27.29 2.08 -2.73
N ALA A 91 -28.13 2.99 -2.23
CA ALA A 91 -29.02 3.79 -3.07
C ALA A 91 -28.34 5.02 -3.70
N ASP A 92 -27.46 5.71 -2.97
CA ASP A 92 -26.79 6.93 -3.42
C ASP A 92 -25.24 6.84 -3.38
N LEU A 93 -24.70 5.66 -3.05
CA LEU A 93 -23.26 5.37 -2.93
C LEU A 93 -22.50 6.26 -1.94
N LYS A 94 -23.18 7.02 -1.08
CA LYS A 94 -22.53 7.89 -0.10
C LYS A 94 -22.04 7.12 1.12
N THR A 95 -20.82 7.41 1.51
CA THR A 95 -20.18 6.86 2.70
C THR A 95 -20.66 7.59 3.96
N HIS A 96 -20.93 6.82 5.00
CA HIS A 96 -21.42 7.29 6.28
C HIS A 96 -20.61 6.65 7.40
N LEU A 97 -20.37 7.43 8.45
CA LEU A 97 -19.84 6.97 9.72
C LEU A 97 -21.01 6.84 10.70
N PHE A 98 -21.12 5.68 11.34
CA PHE A 98 -22.08 5.37 12.37
C PHE A 98 -21.36 5.05 13.68
N ILE A 99 -22.02 5.31 14.81
CA ILE A 99 -21.74 4.61 16.06
C ILE A 99 -23.02 3.92 16.47
N ILE A 100 -22.94 2.60 16.69
CA ILE A 100 -24.03 1.73 17.09
C ILE A 100 -23.74 1.29 18.52
N GLY A 101 -24.70 1.46 19.42
CA GLY A 101 -24.64 0.94 20.78
C GLY A 101 -25.84 0.04 21.07
N PHE A 102 -25.84 -0.55 22.26
CA PHE A 102 -26.95 -1.37 22.75
C PHE A 102 -27.80 -0.53 23.72
N ASP A 103 -29.12 -0.49 23.52
CA ASP A 103 -30.03 0.08 24.51
C ASP A 103 -30.58 -1.03 25.43
N PRO A 104 -30.16 -1.10 26.70
CA PRO A 104 -30.61 -2.14 27.62
C PRO A 104 -32.10 -2.05 28.00
N LYS A 105 -32.81 -0.96 27.64
CA LYS A 105 -34.26 -0.87 27.86
C LYS A 105 -35.03 -1.58 26.77
N SER A 106 -34.71 -1.30 25.50
CA SER A 106 -35.33 -1.98 24.34
C SER A 106 -34.75 -3.36 24.06
N HIS A 107 -33.54 -3.65 24.55
CA HIS A 107 -32.74 -4.84 24.21
C HIS A 107 -32.38 -4.92 22.72
N GLU A 108 -32.23 -3.76 22.06
CA GLU A 108 -31.94 -3.64 20.62
C GLU A 108 -30.67 -2.81 20.37
N ALA A 109 -30.09 -2.98 19.17
CA ALA A 109 -29.06 -2.07 18.66
C ALA A 109 -29.69 -0.74 18.23
N VAL A 110 -29.08 0.36 18.68
CA VAL A 110 -29.50 1.72 18.34
C VAL A 110 -28.35 2.49 17.70
N VAL A 111 -28.66 3.25 16.66
CA VAL A 111 -27.71 4.19 16.06
C VAL A 111 -27.61 5.42 16.96
N LEU A 112 -26.52 5.51 17.73
CA LEU A 112 -26.23 6.62 18.65
C LEU A 112 -25.69 7.85 17.91
N PHE A 113 -24.96 7.63 16.82
CA PHE A 113 -24.38 8.69 16.00
C PHE A 113 -24.44 8.31 14.52
N LYS A 114 -24.67 9.30 13.65
CA LYS A 114 -24.60 9.16 12.20
C LYS A 114 -24.13 10.45 11.55
N THR A 115 -23.12 10.37 10.69
CA THR A 115 -22.70 11.48 9.83
C THR A 115 -22.30 10.98 8.43
N GLN A 116 -22.32 11.87 7.44
CA GLN A 116 -21.82 11.57 6.10
C GLN A 116 -20.33 11.94 6.03
N VAL A 117 -19.51 11.08 5.40
CA VAL A 117 -18.10 11.34 5.11
C VAL A 117 -17.88 11.26 3.60
N ASN A 118 -17.27 12.29 3.02
CA ASN A 118 -17.06 12.40 1.58
C ASN A 118 -15.74 11.75 1.20
N ILE A 119 -15.78 10.42 1.06
CA ILE A 119 -14.67 9.56 0.63
C ILE A 119 -15.17 8.53 -0.38
N ASP A 120 -14.32 8.16 -1.34
CA ASP A 120 -14.57 7.12 -2.33
C ASP A 120 -14.32 5.72 -1.72
N SER A 121 -15.37 5.22 -1.06
CA SER A 121 -15.38 3.92 -0.40
C SER A 121 -15.28 2.71 -1.32
N LYS A 122 -15.23 2.89 -2.65
CA LYS A 122 -14.90 1.78 -3.55
C LYS A 122 -13.41 1.49 -3.61
N ASN A 123 -12.58 2.52 -3.46
CA ASN A 123 -11.18 2.46 -3.84
C ASN A 123 -10.22 2.75 -2.68
N SER A 124 -10.53 3.64 -1.74
CA SER A 124 -9.67 3.84 -0.57
C SER A 124 -10.34 4.54 0.60
N TYR A 125 -10.18 3.93 1.77
CA TYR A 125 -10.52 4.47 3.07
C TYR A 125 -9.67 3.79 4.13
N ASN A 126 -9.37 4.51 5.20
CA ASN A 126 -8.99 3.97 6.49
C ASN A 126 -9.89 4.59 7.56
N MET A 127 -10.32 3.78 8.52
CA MET A 127 -10.98 4.23 9.74
C MET A 127 -10.30 3.55 10.91
N TYR A 128 -10.00 4.31 11.97
CA TYR A 128 -9.42 3.80 13.20
C TYR A 128 -9.80 4.69 14.40
N LEU A 129 -9.53 4.18 15.59
CA LEU A 129 -9.80 4.83 16.87
C LEU A 129 -8.46 5.08 17.56
N GLU A 130 -8.10 6.32 17.84
CA GLU A 130 -6.83 6.67 18.50
C GLU A 130 -7.03 7.96 19.28
N ASP A 131 -6.44 8.11 20.46
CA ASP A 131 -6.31 9.44 21.05
C ASP A 131 -5.26 10.24 20.26
N ILE A 132 -5.69 11.08 19.32
CA ILE A 132 -4.78 11.98 18.60
C ILE A 132 -4.67 13.37 19.27
N THR A 133 -5.62 13.70 20.14
CA THR A 133 -5.73 15.01 20.79
C THR A 133 -5.01 15.12 22.13
N GLY A 134 -4.54 14.00 22.67
CA GLY A 134 -3.74 13.90 23.89
C GLY A 134 -4.54 14.06 25.17
N ASP A 135 -5.82 13.67 25.21
CA ASP A 135 -6.66 13.74 26.41
C ASP A 135 -7.21 12.40 26.93
N TYR A 136 -6.64 11.28 26.43
CA TYR A 136 -6.90 9.90 26.84
C TYR A 136 -8.28 9.34 26.45
N ASP A 137 -9.03 10.03 25.59
CA ASP A 137 -10.26 9.55 24.94
C ASP A 137 -9.99 9.15 23.47
N PHE A 138 -10.68 8.12 22.97
CA PHE A 138 -10.59 7.73 21.56
C PHE A 138 -11.24 8.78 20.63
N ASP A 139 -10.44 9.37 19.73
CA ASP A 139 -10.92 10.13 18.58
C ASP A 139 -11.18 9.17 17.41
N ILE A 140 -12.27 9.37 16.66
CA ILE A 140 -12.54 8.60 15.44
C ILE A 140 -11.87 9.29 14.27
N VAL A 141 -10.89 8.62 13.66
CA VAL A 141 -10.19 9.11 12.48
C VAL A 141 -10.71 8.40 11.24
N VAL A 142 -11.09 9.16 10.21
CA VAL A 142 -11.45 8.64 8.88
C VAL A 142 -10.61 9.37 7.83
N GLN A 143 -9.69 8.64 7.20
CA GLN A 143 -8.79 9.12 6.16
C GLN A 143 -9.09 8.40 4.84
N GLY A 144 -8.84 9.03 3.70
CA GLY A 144 -9.02 8.39 2.40
C GLY A 144 -8.90 9.38 1.26
N PHE A 145 -9.48 9.03 0.12
CA PHE A 145 -9.49 9.88 -1.07
C PHE A 145 -10.91 10.23 -1.51
N LEU A 146 -11.04 11.37 -2.19
CA LEU A 146 -12.24 11.75 -2.94
C LEU A 146 -11.78 12.31 -4.27
N ASP A 147 -11.92 11.52 -5.33
CA ASP A 147 -11.20 11.71 -6.59
C ASP A 147 -9.68 11.84 -6.29
N GLU A 148 -8.97 12.71 -7.02
CA GLU A 148 -7.53 12.96 -6.86
C GLU A 148 -7.17 13.80 -5.60
N TYR A 149 -8.08 13.94 -4.63
CA TYR A 149 -7.86 14.70 -3.38
C TYR A 149 -7.74 13.77 -2.17
N ALA A 150 -6.74 14.01 -1.32
CA ALA A 150 -6.67 13.41 0.01
C ALA A 150 -7.67 14.08 0.95
N VAL A 151 -8.33 13.28 1.79
CA VAL A 151 -9.39 13.71 2.73
C VAL A 151 -9.09 13.15 4.12
N LEU A 152 -9.28 13.98 5.14
CA LEU A 152 -9.21 13.57 6.55
C LEU A 152 -10.39 14.16 7.31
N TYR A 153 -11.05 13.31 8.10
CA TYR A 153 -11.96 13.69 9.16
C TYR A 153 -11.41 13.20 10.50
N VAL A 154 -11.51 14.04 11.53
CA VAL A 154 -11.30 13.65 12.93
C VAL A 154 -12.54 14.03 13.71
N PHE A 155 -13.20 13.05 14.31
CA PHE A 155 -14.35 13.26 15.18
C PHE A 155 -13.97 13.02 16.63
N LYS A 156 -14.39 13.93 17.51
CA LYS A 156 -14.22 13.80 18.95
C LYS A 156 -15.53 13.97 19.68
N ARG A 157 -15.69 13.22 20.75
CA ARG A 157 -16.79 13.31 21.72
C ARG A 157 -16.82 14.71 22.37
N ALA A 158 -17.95 15.40 22.31
CA ALA A 158 -18.08 16.75 22.88
C ALA A 158 -18.41 16.77 24.38
N VAL A 159 -19.02 15.70 24.90
CA VAL A 159 -19.48 15.54 26.28
C VAL A 159 -19.02 14.17 26.79
N ALA A 160 -18.33 14.14 27.92
CA ALA A 160 -17.83 12.90 28.50
C ALA A 160 -18.94 11.85 28.65
N ASN A 161 -18.64 10.62 28.23
CA ASN A 161 -19.53 9.45 28.24
C ASN A 161 -20.81 9.56 27.39
N ASP A 162 -20.96 10.59 26.55
CA ASP A 162 -22.07 10.71 25.59
C ASP A 162 -21.58 10.46 24.15
N VAL A 163 -21.86 9.26 23.64
CA VAL A 163 -21.53 8.82 22.27
C VAL A 163 -22.27 9.64 21.20
N SER A 164 -23.46 10.15 21.49
CA SER A 164 -24.22 10.96 20.52
C SER A 164 -23.55 12.32 20.27
N SER A 165 -22.68 12.75 21.19
CA SER A 165 -21.99 14.03 21.16
C SER A 165 -20.74 14.10 20.26
N TYR A 166 -20.38 13.02 19.55
CA TYR A 166 -19.26 13.05 18.61
C TYR A 166 -19.48 14.13 17.53
N ARG A 167 -18.43 14.91 17.24
CA ARG A 167 -18.47 16.01 16.26
C ARG A 167 -17.10 16.19 15.58
N PRO A 168 -17.05 16.69 14.34
CA PRO A 168 -15.79 16.93 13.66
C PRO A 168 -14.99 18.04 14.37
N ILE A 169 -13.76 17.72 14.77
CA ILE A 169 -12.77 18.66 15.33
C ILE A 169 -11.67 19.02 14.32
N PHE A 170 -11.59 18.24 13.23
CA PHE A 170 -10.84 18.58 12.03
C PHE A 170 -11.53 17.96 10.80
N PHE A 171 -11.54 18.72 9.70
CA PHE A 171 -11.91 18.22 8.38
C PHE A 171 -11.20 19.08 7.33
N ASP A 172 -10.49 18.44 6.40
CA ASP A 172 -9.95 19.11 5.21
C ASP A 172 -9.90 18.17 4.00
N LYS A 173 -9.82 18.77 2.81
CA LYS A 173 -9.62 18.10 1.53
C LYS A 173 -8.53 18.86 0.74
N VAL A 174 -7.45 18.17 0.38
CA VAL A 174 -6.29 18.77 -0.28
C VAL A 174 -5.91 18.05 -1.57
N ASN A 175 -5.49 18.81 -2.58
CA ASN A 175 -4.87 18.27 -3.79
C ASN A 175 -3.39 17.99 -3.53
N GLY A 176 -3.12 17.06 -2.62
CA GLY A 176 -1.79 16.77 -2.11
C GLY A 176 -1.84 15.68 -1.05
N ASN A 177 -1.36 15.96 0.16
CA ASN A 177 -1.33 14.97 1.23
C ASN A 177 -1.82 15.53 2.58
N ILE A 178 -2.41 14.66 3.40
CA ILE A 178 -2.78 14.95 4.79
C ILE A 178 -2.12 13.93 5.68
N ILE A 179 -1.22 14.38 6.55
CA ILE A 179 -0.40 13.52 7.42
C ILE A 179 -0.74 13.82 8.87
N ILE A 180 -1.13 12.82 9.65
CA ILE A 180 -1.12 12.92 11.11
C ILE A 180 0.32 12.66 11.54
N ASN A 181 0.99 13.67 12.10
CA ASN A 181 2.41 13.59 12.47
C ASN A 181 2.51 12.89 13.83
N LYS A 182 2.33 11.56 13.85
CA LYS A 182 2.50 10.73 15.04
C LYS A 182 3.95 10.75 15.50
N TYR A 183 4.16 10.70 16.81
CA TYR A 183 5.48 10.61 17.44
C TYR A 183 5.36 9.86 18.76
N SER A 184 6.44 9.21 19.21
CA SER A 184 6.46 8.61 20.56
C SER A 184 6.21 9.69 21.61
N ARG A 185 5.05 9.64 22.27
CA ARG A 185 4.73 10.52 23.40
C ARG A 185 5.70 10.29 24.56
N SER A 186 5.91 11.32 25.38
CA SER A 186 6.79 11.24 26.55
C SER A 186 6.22 10.29 27.62
N SER A 187 7.06 9.75 28.51
CA SER A 187 6.58 8.97 29.67
C SER A 187 5.69 9.77 30.63
N ALA A 188 5.73 11.11 30.55
CA ALA A 188 4.79 11.96 31.28
C ALA A 188 3.36 11.87 30.73
N TYR A 189 3.17 11.47 29.46
CA TYR A 189 1.84 11.17 28.91
C TYR A 189 1.29 9.86 29.52
N ASP A 190 2.09 8.79 29.59
CA ASP A 190 1.68 7.51 30.18
C ASP A 190 1.27 7.67 31.66
N ASP A 191 2.01 8.50 32.41
CA ASP A 191 1.74 8.92 33.79
C ASP A 191 0.50 9.84 33.95
N LYS A 192 -0.21 10.16 32.86
CA LYS A 192 -1.32 11.13 32.75
C LYS A 192 -0.98 12.57 33.16
N LYS A 193 0.30 12.97 33.03
CA LYS A 193 0.84 14.31 33.38
C LYS A 193 1.05 15.24 32.17
N SER A 194 1.02 14.73 30.94
CA SER A 194 1.24 15.50 29.70
C SER A 194 0.11 15.29 28.69
N ARG A 195 -0.43 16.37 28.10
CA ARG A 195 -1.47 16.29 27.05
C ARG A 195 -0.90 16.51 25.64
N GLU A 196 0.09 15.71 25.28
CA GLU A 196 0.79 15.76 24.00
C GLU A 196 -0.10 15.32 22.82
N SER A 197 -0.68 16.29 22.10
CA SER A 197 -1.46 16.03 20.88
C SER A 197 -0.59 15.80 19.64
N TYR A 198 -1.06 14.99 18.71
CA TYR A 198 -0.47 14.87 17.37
C TYR A 198 -0.92 16.03 16.48
N SER A 199 0.04 16.68 15.83
CA SER A 199 -0.23 17.73 14.85
C SER A 199 -0.61 17.14 13.49
N ILE A 200 -1.38 17.86 12.69
CA ILE A 200 -1.77 17.45 11.32
C ILE A 200 -1.02 18.35 10.32
N SER A 201 -0.41 17.78 9.28
CA SER A 201 0.23 18.52 8.20
C SER A 201 -0.60 18.43 6.93
N LEU A 202 -1.01 19.57 6.38
CA LEU A 202 -1.65 19.68 5.08
C LEU A 202 -0.62 20.08 4.03
N GLU A 203 -0.37 19.22 3.05
CA GLU A 203 0.45 19.52 1.89
C GLU A 203 -0.46 19.79 0.68
N ARG A 204 -0.40 21.02 0.14
CA ARG A 204 -1.18 21.47 -1.03
C ARG A 204 -0.26 21.75 -2.21
N TYR A 205 -0.67 21.35 -3.41
CA TYR A 205 0.08 21.65 -4.65
C TYR A 205 -0.56 22.81 -5.41
N GLU A 206 0.22 23.85 -5.69
CA GLU A 206 -0.20 25.02 -6.46
C GLU A 206 0.57 25.13 -7.76
N LYS A 207 -0.14 25.33 -8.87
CA LYS A 207 0.50 25.63 -10.16
C LYS A 207 0.86 27.12 -10.22
N GLN A 208 2.14 27.42 -10.44
CA GLN A 208 2.66 28.77 -10.68
C GLN A 208 3.12 28.89 -12.15
N GLY A 209 2.38 29.64 -12.96
CA GLY A 209 2.62 29.72 -14.41
C GLY A 209 2.29 28.42 -15.15
N GLU A 210 2.90 28.20 -16.31
CA GLU A 210 2.64 27.00 -17.12
C GLU A 210 3.45 25.78 -16.66
N ASP A 211 4.67 25.98 -16.17
CA ASP A 211 5.66 24.92 -15.95
C ASP A 211 6.08 24.66 -14.49
N MET A 212 5.58 25.43 -13.51
CA MET A 212 5.93 25.21 -12.10
C MET A 212 4.74 24.72 -11.28
N ILE A 213 4.95 23.68 -10.48
CA ILE A 213 4.11 23.27 -9.36
C ILE A 213 4.93 23.42 -8.07
N VAL A 214 4.36 24.12 -7.09
CA VAL A 214 4.93 24.40 -5.78
C VAL A 214 4.14 23.63 -4.72
N SER A 215 4.85 23.01 -3.78
CA SER A 215 4.25 22.47 -2.55
C SER A 215 4.16 23.58 -1.50
N LYS A 216 3.04 23.65 -0.77
CA LYS A 216 2.88 24.42 0.47
C LYS A 216 2.46 23.47 1.58
N ILE A 217 3.12 23.59 2.74
CA ILE A 217 2.79 22.80 3.92
C ILE A 217 2.25 23.73 5.01
N GLU A 218 1.03 23.46 5.46
CA GLU A 218 0.39 24.11 6.60
C GLU A 218 0.32 23.11 7.76
N LYS A 219 0.87 23.46 8.93
CA LYS A 219 0.83 22.61 10.12
C LYS A 219 -0.30 23.04 11.03
N TYR A 220 -1.10 22.10 11.49
CA TYR A 220 -2.21 22.30 12.41
C TYR A 220 -1.92 21.64 13.76
N VAL A 221 -2.28 22.30 14.85
CA VAL A 221 -2.09 21.82 16.24
C VAL A 221 -3.43 21.85 16.97
N TYR A 222 -3.69 20.86 17.82
CA TYR A 222 -4.93 20.81 18.60
C TYR A 222 -4.90 21.82 19.75
N SER A 223 -5.97 22.61 19.86
CA SER A 223 -6.17 23.56 20.96
C SER A 223 -7.15 22.98 21.97
N GLN A 224 -6.62 22.45 23.07
CA GLN A 224 -7.41 21.90 24.19
C GLN A 224 -8.46 22.90 24.72
N ALA A 225 -8.14 24.20 24.76
CA ALA A 225 -9.06 25.24 25.22
C ALA A 225 -10.22 25.55 24.24
N GLN A 226 -10.08 25.17 22.96
CA GLN A 226 -11.06 25.47 21.90
C GLN A 226 -11.68 24.21 21.29
N GLY A 227 -11.20 23.03 21.65
CA GLY A 227 -11.74 21.74 21.23
C GLY A 227 -11.60 21.44 19.73
N LYS A 228 -10.61 22.03 19.05
CA LYS A 228 -10.35 21.79 17.62
C LYS A 228 -8.92 22.12 17.19
N TYR A 229 -8.57 21.72 15.97
CA TYR A 229 -7.28 22.01 15.34
C TYR A 229 -7.22 23.42 14.74
N TYR A 230 -6.04 24.05 14.82
CA TYR A 230 -5.76 25.39 14.31
C TYR A 230 -4.45 25.44 13.53
N PRO A 231 -4.37 26.25 12.45
CA PRO A 231 -3.12 26.44 11.72
C PRO A 231 -2.08 27.15 12.60
N LEU A 232 -0.87 26.62 12.62
CA LEU A 232 0.31 27.25 13.18
C LEU A 232 0.80 28.32 12.20
N SER A 233 1.15 29.50 12.71
CA SER A 233 1.35 30.74 11.93
C SER A 233 2.48 30.72 10.88
N THR A 234 3.24 29.63 10.79
CA THR A 234 4.40 29.47 9.90
C THR A 234 4.16 28.32 8.91
N SER A 235 3.58 28.66 7.76
CA SER A 235 3.51 27.77 6.59
C SER A 235 4.68 28.03 5.64
N GLU A 236 5.61 27.07 5.52
CA GLU A 236 6.77 27.27 4.63
C GLU A 236 7.40 25.95 4.14
N LYS A 237 7.35 25.72 2.82
CA LYS A 237 8.42 25.04 2.05
C LYS A 237 8.23 25.11 0.53
N VAL A 238 8.66 26.21 -0.10
CA VAL A 238 8.75 26.26 -1.58
C VAL A 238 9.97 25.44 -2.04
N ARG A 239 9.74 24.24 -2.59
CA ARG A 239 10.80 23.43 -3.22
C ARG A 239 10.77 23.63 -4.74
N ARG A 240 11.93 23.89 -5.34
CA ARG A 240 12.12 23.96 -6.81
C ARG A 240 12.08 22.57 -7.45
N ILE A 241 11.90 22.58 -8.77
CA ILE A 241 11.65 21.43 -9.65
C ILE A 241 12.95 20.95 -10.29
N ASP A 242 13.05 19.63 -10.47
CA ASP A 242 14.00 19.03 -11.42
C ASP A 242 13.37 19.02 -12.83
N ASN A 243 14.06 19.62 -13.79
CA ASN A 243 13.51 19.84 -15.14
C ASN A 243 13.33 18.53 -15.92
N ASP A 244 14.22 17.56 -15.75
CA ASP A 244 14.21 16.35 -16.57
C ASP A 244 13.11 15.39 -16.12
N VAL A 245 12.91 15.29 -14.80
CA VAL A 245 11.76 14.59 -14.20
C VAL A 245 10.44 15.27 -14.58
N TYR A 246 10.41 16.60 -14.63
CA TYR A 246 9.22 17.33 -15.05
C TYR A 246 8.85 17.08 -16.51
N GLN A 247 9.79 17.23 -17.46
CA GLN A 247 9.50 16.96 -18.88
C GLN A 247 9.07 15.50 -19.12
N THR A 248 9.71 14.55 -18.41
CA THR A 248 9.40 13.12 -18.52
C THR A 248 8.01 12.79 -17.98
N LEU A 249 7.67 13.25 -16.78
CA LEU A 249 6.46 12.81 -16.09
C LEU A 249 5.23 13.64 -16.42
N LYS A 250 5.32 14.96 -16.66
CA LYS A 250 4.18 15.89 -16.62
C LYS A 250 2.90 15.42 -17.34
N ASN A 251 3.05 14.89 -18.56
CA ASN A 251 1.93 14.47 -19.40
C ASN A 251 1.49 13.00 -19.22
N LEU A 252 2.20 12.21 -18.40
CA LEU A 252 1.88 10.78 -18.17
C LEU A 252 0.68 10.62 -17.21
N PRO A 253 -0.26 9.69 -17.47
CA PRO A 253 -1.30 9.35 -16.50
C PRO A 253 -0.71 8.63 -15.28
N LYS A 254 -1.47 8.55 -14.20
CA LYS A 254 -1.01 8.01 -12.91
C LYS A 254 -0.46 6.59 -12.98
N ASP A 255 -1.05 5.74 -13.82
CA ASP A 255 -0.62 4.35 -14.00
C ASP A 255 0.74 4.25 -14.69
N GLU A 256 1.06 5.15 -15.63
CA GLU A 256 2.37 5.24 -16.28
C GLU A 256 3.43 5.82 -15.32
N VAL A 257 3.07 6.80 -14.50
CA VAL A 257 3.96 7.32 -13.44
C VAL A 257 4.23 6.25 -12.38
N TYR A 258 3.26 5.38 -12.06
CA TYR A 258 3.44 4.27 -11.12
C TYR A 258 4.51 3.28 -11.59
N LYS A 259 4.66 3.06 -12.90
CA LYS A 259 5.71 2.17 -13.44
C LYS A 259 7.13 2.60 -13.10
N PHE A 260 7.37 3.88 -12.80
CA PHE A 260 8.68 4.35 -12.33
C PHE A 260 9.07 3.75 -10.97
N LEU A 261 8.07 3.38 -10.15
CA LEU A 261 8.31 2.78 -8.84
C LEU A 261 8.65 1.29 -8.92
N TYR A 262 8.43 0.60 -10.04
CA TYR A 262 8.69 -0.84 -10.13
C TYR A 262 10.12 -1.23 -9.72
N GLY A 263 10.21 -2.34 -9.00
CA GLY A 263 11.46 -2.86 -8.43
C GLY A 263 11.63 -2.54 -6.95
N VAL A 264 12.84 -2.77 -6.45
CA VAL A 264 13.19 -2.69 -5.03
C VAL A 264 13.84 -1.34 -4.72
N TRP A 265 13.46 -0.79 -3.57
CA TRP A 265 13.96 0.46 -3.00
C TRP A 265 14.38 0.22 -1.56
N TYR A 266 15.42 0.91 -1.11
CA TYR A 266 15.91 0.81 0.26
C TYR A 266 15.99 2.18 0.93
N ASP A 267 15.70 2.23 2.22
CA ASP A 267 15.90 3.42 3.05
C ASP A 267 17.40 3.79 3.09
N ASN A 268 17.76 4.84 2.36
CA ASN A 268 19.13 5.28 2.22
C ASN A 268 19.64 5.97 3.50
N ASP A 269 18.77 6.62 4.29
CA ASP A 269 19.18 7.29 5.52
C ASP A 269 19.50 6.26 6.62
N SER A 270 18.71 5.19 6.75
CA SER A 270 19.07 4.08 7.65
C SER A 270 20.30 3.31 7.17
N HIS A 271 20.45 3.07 5.86
CA HIS A 271 21.64 2.43 5.29
C HIS A 271 22.94 3.17 5.61
N GLN A 272 22.92 4.50 5.51
CA GLN A 272 24.09 5.32 5.84
C GLN A 272 24.40 5.30 7.35
N ARG A 273 23.38 5.24 8.21
CA ARG A 273 23.54 5.16 9.67
C ARG A 273 23.98 3.78 10.17
N SER A 274 23.57 2.69 9.50
CA SER A 274 23.97 1.31 9.84
C SER A 274 25.37 0.94 9.34
N GLY A 275 26.13 1.90 8.81
CA GLY A 275 27.50 1.68 8.34
C GLY A 275 27.62 0.94 7.01
N LYS A 276 26.57 0.98 6.17
CA LYS A 276 26.50 0.38 4.82
C LYS A 276 26.63 -1.14 4.70
N LEU A 277 26.84 -1.87 5.80
CA LEU A 277 27.11 -3.32 5.76
C LEU A 277 25.99 -4.17 6.36
N ASP A 278 25.10 -3.59 7.16
CA ASP A 278 23.96 -4.30 7.73
C ASP A 278 22.65 -3.94 7.03
N LEU A 279 22.25 -4.79 6.08
CA LEU A 279 20.93 -4.73 5.44
C LEU A 279 19.79 -5.20 6.35
N LYS A 280 20.07 -5.95 7.44
CA LYS A 280 19.02 -6.61 8.23
C LYS A 280 18.12 -5.61 8.93
N ASN A 281 18.60 -4.42 9.26
CA ASN A 281 17.81 -3.42 9.97
C ASN A 281 17.17 -2.35 9.06
N ILE A 282 17.31 -2.49 7.74
CA ILE A 282 16.87 -1.50 6.75
C ILE A 282 15.47 -1.82 6.24
N LEU A 283 14.67 -0.79 6.03
CA LEU A 283 13.37 -0.90 5.38
C LEU A 283 13.56 -1.00 3.86
N LEU A 284 13.06 -2.08 3.27
CA LEU A 284 12.99 -2.28 1.82
C LEU A 284 11.53 -2.22 1.37
N LEU A 285 11.28 -1.60 0.23
CA LEU A 285 9.99 -1.58 -0.45
C LEU A 285 10.16 -2.17 -1.84
N SER A 286 9.33 -3.15 -2.20
CA SER A 286 9.27 -3.71 -3.55
C SER A 286 7.90 -3.44 -4.15
N PHE A 287 7.87 -2.56 -5.17
CA PHE A 287 6.65 -2.28 -5.92
C PHE A 287 6.52 -3.32 -7.02
N ASN A 288 5.52 -4.19 -6.89
CA ASN A 288 5.35 -5.29 -7.81
C ASN A 288 4.82 -4.80 -9.17
N ARG A 289 5.31 -5.42 -10.24
CA ARG A 289 4.94 -5.12 -11.63
C ARG A 289 3.77 -5.96 -12.12
N HIS A 290 3.66 -7.20 -11.65
CA HIS A 290 2.71 -8.20 -12.15
C HIS A 290 1.46 -8.25 -11.28
N PHE A 291 1.64 -8.03 -9.98
CA PHE A 291 0.57 -7.94 -8.99
C PHE A 291 0.40 -6.48 -8.57
N ASN A 292 -0.83 -6.08 -8.25
CA ASN A 292 -1.12 -4.73 -7.76
C ASN A 292 -0.76 -4.67 -6.26
N GLU A 293 0.53 -4.75 -5.94
CA GLU A 293 1.05 -5.04 -4.60
C GLU A 293 2.31 -4.24 -4.27
N ILE A 294 2.47 -3.89 -3.00
CA ILE A 294 3.72 -3.41 -2.42
C ILE A 294 4.14 -4.42 -1.34
N SER A 295 5.34 -4.98 -1.47
CA SER A 295 5.97 -5.74 -0.39
C SER A 295 6.83 -4.82 0.48
N ILE A 296 6.63 -4.89 1.79
CA ILE A 296 7.34 -4.12 2.80
C ILE A 296 8.21 -5.10 3.59
N PHE A 297 9.53 -4.92 3.59
CA PHE A 297 10.45 -5.81 4.31
C PHE A 297 11.27 -5.02 5.34
N LYS A 298 11.44 -5.61 6.52
CA LYS A 298 12.39 -5.11 7.53
C LYS A 298 12.84 -6.29 8.39
N ASN A 299 14.15 -6.54 8.45
CA ASN A 299 14.68 -7.76 9.08
C ASN A 299 14.03 -9.01 8.48
N ASN A 300 13.73 -10.03 9.30
CA ASN A 300 13.04 -11.24 8.87
C ASN A 300 11.50 -11.07 8.76
N SER A 301 10.98 -9.84 8.82
CA SER A 301 9.55 -9.54 8.67
C SER A 301 9.26 -9.04 7.26
N GLN A 302 8.27 -9.66 6.62
CA GLN A 302 7.68 -9.23 5.35
C GLN A 302 6.19 -9.01 5.54
N GLU A 303 5.69 -7.91 4.99
CA GLU A 303 4.27 -7.68 4.77
C GLU A 303 4.01 -7.45 3.28
N ILE A 304 2.84 -7.84 2.81
CA ILE A 304 2.39 -7.64 1.43
C ILE A 304 1.06 -6.89 1.52
N ALA A 305 0.95 -5.78 0.79
CA ALA A 305 -0.27 -4.99 0.76
C ALA A 305 -0.75 -4.78 -0.68
N HIS A 306 -2.00 -5.15 -0.95
CA HIS A 306 -2.69 -4.93 -2.22
C HIS A 306 -3.02 -3.45 -2.40
N ILE A 307 -2.71 -2.89 -3.56
CA ILE A 307 -3.04 -1.52 -3.94
C ILE A 307 -4.53 -1.46 -4.29
N GLU A 308 -5.25 -0.62 -3.55
CA GLU A 308 -6.68 -0.39 -3.73
C GLU A 308 -6.93 0.90 -4.53
N TYR A 309 -6.07 1.91 -4.35
CA TYR A 309 -6.16 3.18 -5.07
C TYR A 309 -4.80 3.83 -5.32
N ILE A 310 -4.71 4.53 -6.46
CA ILE A 310 -3.64 5.45 -6.79
C ILE A 310 -4.28 6.80 -7.16
N SER A 311 -3.74 7.90 -6.62
CA SER A 311 -3.96 9.25 -7.13
C SER A 311 -2.63 9.92 -7.48
N ARG A 312 -2.68 10.91 -8.38
CA ARG A 312 -1.56 11.71 -8.85
C ARG A 312 -1.84 13.19 -8.59
N PRO A 313 -1.69 13.66 -7.34
CA PRO A 313 -2.00 15.06 -6.99
C PRO A 313 -1.00 16.07 -7.58
N ALA A 314 0.19 15.63 -8.00
CA ALA A 314 1.16 16.44 -8.74
C ALA A 314 1.97 15.57 -9.72
N TYR A 315 2.70 16.20 -10.65
CA TYR A 315 3.29 15.51 -11.79
C TYR A 315 4.22 14.34 -11.43
N ASN A 316 5.01 14.48 -10.38
CA ASN A 316 5.96 13.50 -9.88
C ASN A 316 5.55 12.92 -8.52
N ILE A 317 4.28 13.05 -8.13
CA ILE A 317 3.79 12.60 -6.83
C ILE A 317 2.62 11.64 -7.02
N LEU A 318 2.72 10.50 -6.37
CA LEU A 318 1.67 9.51 -6.26
C LEU A 318 1.28 9.36 -4.80
N ASN A 319 -0.02 9.36 -4.54
CA ASN A 319 -0.53 8.80 -3.29
C ASN A 319 -1.09 7.41 -3.60
N ILE A 320 -0.64 6.40 -2.87
CA ILE A 320 -1.04 5.01 -3.04
C ILE A 320 -1.65 4.54 -1.73
N SER A 321 -2.88 4.03 -1.79
CA SER A 321 -3.53 3.39 -0.66
C SER A 321 -3.54 1.88 -0.87
N THR A 322 -3.10 1.15 0.14
CA THR A 322 -3.02 -0.32 0.09
C THR A 322 -3.63 -0.95 1.35
N LYS A 323 -4.13 -2.19 1.23
CA LYS A 323 -4.58 -3.02 2.35
C LYS A 323 -3.66 -4.22 2.52
N SER A 324 -3.36 -4.59 3.76
CA SER A 324 -2.60 -5.81 4.05
C SER A 324 -3.33 -7.05 3.56
N VAL A 325 -2.62 -7.96 2.90
CA VAL A 325 -3.13 -9.28 2.49
C VAL A 325 -3.57 -10.12 3.71
N PHE A 326 -3.07 -9.80 4.90
CA PHE A 326 -3.39 -10.51 6.14
C PHE A 326 -4.57 -9.92 6.92
N SER A 327 -4.97 -8.68 6.65
CA SER A 327 -6.07 -8.01 7.38
C SER A 327 -6.59 -6.79 6.61
N ASP A 328 -7.87 -6.80 6.27
CA ASP A 328 -8.58 -5.66 5.66
C ASP A 328 -8.61 -4.40 6.54
N LEU A 329 -8.30 -4.54 7.83
CA LEU A 329 -8.23 -3.43 8.79
C LEU A 329 -6.89 -2.68 8.72
N ILE A 330 -5.83 -3.28 8.16
CA ILE A 330 -4.50 -2.67 8.08
C ILE A 330 -4.37 -1.97 6.72
N VAL A 331 -4.41 -0.63 6.75
CA VAL A 331 -4.31 0.23 5.56
C VAL A 331 -3.02 1.05 5.61
N TYR A 332 -2.24 1.00 4.53
CA TYR A 332 -1.07 1.86 4.33
C TYR A 332 -1.41 2.96 3.33
N ASN A 333 -1.18 4.22 3.72
CA ASN A 333 -1.27 5.37 2.85
C ASN A 333 0.15 5.87 2.55
N PHE A 334 0.67 5.51 1.39
CA PHE A 334 1.94 5.99 0.87
C PHE A 334 1.75 7.32 0.16
N TRP A 335 2.54 8.31 0.53
CA TRP A 335 2.86 9.47 -0.29
C TRP A 335 4.24 9.27 -0.86
N ILE A 336 4.37 9.29 -2.18
CA ILE A 336 5.60 8.96 -2.89
C ILE A 336 5.88 10.08 -3.88
N LYS A 337 6.99 10.78 -3.68
CA LYS A 337 7.49 11.78 -4.60
C LYS A 337 8.72 11.25 -5.32
N ILE A 338 8.65 11.18 -6.64
CA ILE A 338 9.78 10.88 -7.51
C ILE A 338 10.70 12.10 -7.53
N VAL A 339 11.92 11.94 -7.00
CA VAL A 339 12.94 13.01 -6.97
C VAL A 339 13.76 12.95 -8.25
N ASP A 340 14.19 11.75 -8.64
CA ASP A 340 14.86 11.42 -9.90
C ASP A 340 14.66 9.92 -10.22
N ILE A 341 15.44 9.36 -11.17
CA ILE A 341 15.32 7.95 -11.59
C ILE A 341 15.73 6.94 -10.49
N ASP A 342 16.65 7.33 -9.62
CA ASP A 342 17.25 6.51 -8.57
C ASP A 342 16.75 6.88 -7.16
N ASN A 343 16.15 8.05 -6.95
CA ASN A 343 15.73 8.52 -5.63
C ASN A 343 14.24 8.91 -5.55
N ILE A 344 13.58 8.49 -4.47
CA ILE A 344 12.20 8.87 -4.14
C ILE A 344 12.09 9.30 -2.67
N GLU A 345 11.27 10.31 -2.39
CA GLU A 345 10.92 10.74 -1.03
C GLU A 345 9.59 10.06 -0.68
N ILE A 346 9.56 9.20 0.34
CA ILE A 346 8.35 8.48 0.77
C ILE A 346 7.95 8.92 2.16
N LYS A 347 6.63 9.02 2.39
CA LYS A 347 5.99 9.05 3.70
C LYS A 347 4.93 7.93 3.73
N ILE A 348 4.89 7.12 4.77
CA ILE A 348 3.91 6.04 4.97
C ILE A 348 3.13 6.34 6.25
N ASP A 349 1.82 6.50 6.13
CA ASP A 349 0.87 6.62 7.24
C ASP A 349 0.12 5.29 7.39
N THR A 350 0.02 4.78 8.62
CA THR A 350 -0.41 3.40 8.93
C THR A 350 -1.38 3.41 10.10
N GLY A 351 -2.53 4.06 9.93
CA GLY A 351 -3.50 4.30 11.01
C GLY A 351 -4.15 3.04 11.55
N THR A 352 -3.43 2.32 12.42
CA THR A 352 -3.85 1.15 13.20
C THR A 352 -2.93 1.03 14.42
N ASP A 353 -3.50 0.96 15.62
CA ASP A 353 -2.75 0.96 16.89
C ASP A 353 -1.63 -0.09 16.98
N ALA A 354 -1.79 -1.22 16.28
CA ALA A 354 -0.84 -2.33 16.27
C ALA A 354 0.52 -2.00 15.62
N TYR A 355 0.61 -0.98 14.76
CA TYR A 355 1.82 -0.65 13.99
C TYR A 355 2.28 0.81 14.11
N ASP A 356 1.55 1.66 14.84
CA ASP A 356 1.71 3.12 14.88
C ASP A 356 3.03 3.65 15.51
N LYS A 357 3.95 2.77 15.90
CA LYS A 357 5.35 3.13 16.22
C LYS A 357 6.27 3.26 15.01
N TYR A 358 5.80 2.98 13.79
CA TYR A 358 6.66 2.81 12.61
C TYR A 358 6.26 3.61 11.36
N GLY A 359 5.39 4.62 11.48
CA GLY A 359 5.11 5.56 10.38
C GLY A 359 6.42 6.12 9.80
N PHE A 360 6.71 5.81 8.54
CA PHE A 360 8.05 6.01 7.98
C PHE A 360 8.08 7.25 7.08
N SER A 361 9.09 8.11 7.25
CA SER A 361 9.39 9.20 6.31
C SER A 361 10.88 9.22 6.02
N GLY A 362 11.27 9.18 4.75
CA GLY A 362 12.68 9.17 4.36
C GLY A 362 12.92 9.19 2.85
N ILE A 363 14.19 9.33 2.48
CA ILE A 363 14.63 9.21 1.09
C ILE A 363 15.00 7.75 0.84
N PHE A 364 14.25 7.11 -0.05
CA PHE A 364 14.58 5.79 -0.56
C PHE A 364 15.41 5.94 -1.83
N LYS A 365 16.40 5.06 -1.96
CA LYS A 365 17.17 4.91 -3.19
C LYS A 365 16.84 3.57 -3.84
N ARG A 366 16.81 3.53 -5.17
CA ARG A 366 16.60 2.32 -5.97
C ARG A 366 17.72 1.35 -5.65
N PHE A 367 17.37 0.10 -5.35
CA PHE A 367 18.35 -0.92 -5.05
C PHE A 367 19.25 -1.17 -6.25
N ASN A 368 20.56 -1.15 -6.01
CA ASN A 368 21.57 -1.49 -7.01
C ASN A 368 22.74 -2.22 -6.32
N ASN A 369 23.62 -2.84 -7.10
CA ASN A 369 24.65 -3.73 -6.53
C ASN A 369 25.76 -2.98 -5.77
N SER A 370 25.89 -1.65 -5.90
CA SER A 370 26.85 -0.85 -5.11
C SER A 370 26.49 -0.71 -3.62
N VAL A 371 25.29 -1.15 -3.23
CA VAL A 371 24.84 -1.23 -1.83
C VAL A 371 25.54 -2.37 -1.07
N LEU A 372 26.13 -3.35 -1.78
CA LEU A 372 26.69 -4.57 -1.20
C LEU A 372 28.22 -4.51 -0.94
N GLU A 373 28.83 -3.32 -0.93
CA GLU A 373 30.29 -3.15 -0.83
C GLU A 373 30.86 -3.36 0.59
N ASN A 374 31.02 -4.63 0.97
CA ASN A 374 32.33 -5.21 1.28
C ASN A 374 32.19 -6.72 1.57
N ASP A 375 32.33 -7.54 0.53
CA ASP A 375 33.07 -8.79 0.65
C ASP A 375 33.72 -9.11 -0.71
N ASP A 376 34.91 -9.70 -0.68
CA ASP A 376 35.59 -10.09 -1.91
C ASP A 376 34.80 -11.20 -2.63
N GLN A 377 34.69 -11.09 -3.96
CA GLN A 377 34.06 -12.06 -4.89
C GLN A 377 32.52 -12.05 -5.05
N LYS A 378 32.03 -11.19 -5.95
CA LYS A 378 31.62 -11.58 -7.34
C LYS A 378 30.83 -10.45 -7.98
N PHE A 379 31.25 -10.01 -9.17
CA PHE A 379 30.42 -9.17 -10.03
C PHE A 379 29.08 -9.87 -10.29
N LEU A 380 27.96 -9.23 -9.95
CA LEU A 380 26.64 -9.71 -10.36
C LEU A 380 26.57 -9.63 -11.88
N PHE A 381 26.55 -10.77 -12.56
CA PHE A 381 26.46 -10.81 -14.00
C PHE A 381 25.07 -10.37 -14.45
N ILE A 382 24.99 -9.21 -15.12
CA ILE A 382 23.79 -8.73 -15.79
C ILE A 382 23.97 -8.95 -17.29
N PRO A 383 23.12 -9.74 -17.97
CA PRO A 383 23.12 -9.86 -19.42
C PRO A 383 23.00 -8.50 -20.11
N ASN A 384 23.75 -8.33 -21.20
CA ASN A 384 23.71 -7.13 -22.03
C ASN A 384 23.87 -7.51 -23.51
N GLY A 385 23.10 -6.87 -24.39
CA GLY A 385 23.07 -7.03 -25.84
C GLY A 385 22.44 -8.34 -26.31
N ASN A 386 22.64 -8.61 -27.61
CA ASN A 386 21.96 -9.68 -28.35
C ASN A 386 22.55 -11.06 -28.05
N TYR A 387 21.73 -11.95 -27.49
CA TYR A 387 22.00 -13.39 -27.41
C TYR A 387 21.00 -14.17 -28.25
N VAL A 388 21.45 -15.28 -28.84
CA VAL A 388 20.63 -16.13 -29.71
C VAL A 388 20.41 -17.50 -29.06
N TYR A 389 19.19 -18.03 -29.18
CA TYR A 389 18.86 -19.43 -28.89
C TYR A 389 17.92 -19.96 -29.97
N LYS A 390 18.39 -20.91 -30.79
CA LYS A 390 17.68 -21.35 -32.01
C LYS A 390 17.39 -20.12 -32.90
N ASP A 391 16.15 -19.96 -33.35
CA ASP A 391 15.70 -18.85 -34.21
C ASP A 391 15.13 -17.66 -33.40
N VAL A 392 15.54 -17.52 -32.13
CA VAL A 392 15.05 -16.49 -31.20
C VAL A 392 16.21 -15.61 -30.72
N ILE A 393 16.03 -14.30 -30.76
CA ILE A 393 16.98 -13.30 -30.24
C ILE A 393 16.43 -12.71 -28.95
N TYR A 394 17.27 -12.69 -27.92
CA TYR A 394 17.05 -12.00 -26.65
C TYR A 394 18.04 -10.83 -26.60
N ASP A 395 17.55 -9.61 -26.81
CA ASP A 395 18.33 -8.38 -26.62
C ASP A 395 18.12 -7.85 -25.21
N PHE A 396 19.13 -8.01 -24.37
CA PHE A 396 19.11 -7.54 -22.98
C PHE A 396 19.67 -6.12 -22.90
N SER A 397 18.82 -5.16 -22.56
CA SER A 397 19.20 -3.75 -22.37
C SER A 397 18.60 -3.24 -21.05
N TYR A 398 19.23 -3.63 -19.93
CA TYR A 398 18.67 -3.53 -18.57
C TYR A 398 17.96 -2.19 -18.28
N PRO A 399 16.71 -2.21 -17.75
CA PRO A 399 15.90 -3.38 -17.37
C PRO A 399 15.12 -4.02 -18.53
N SER A 400 15.21 -3.49 -19.74
CA SER A 400 14.41 -3.91 -20.90
C SER A 400 14.91 -5.21 -21.54
N LEU A 401 13.98 -6.04 -21.99
CA LEU A 401 14.25 -7.22 -22.83
C LEU A 401 13.46 -7.07 -24.13
N THR A 402 14.15 -7.08 -25.28
CA THR A 402 13.49 -7.27 -26.58
C THR A 402 13.60 -8.74 -26.97
N TYR A 403 12.46 -9.38 -27.22
CA TYR A 403 12.36 -10.78 -27.60
C TYR A 403 11.88 -10.87 -29.04
N ILE A 404 12.75 -11.34 -29.94
CA ILE A 404 12.49 -11.38 -31.38
C ILE A 404 12.38 -12.85 -31.80
N VAL A 405 11.26 -13.22 -32.41
CA VAL A 405 11.02 -14.57 -32.95
C VAL A 405 10.41 -14.47 -34.33
N LYS A 406 11.15 -14.96 -35.35
CA LYS A 406 10.82 -14.73 -36.77
C LYS A 406 10.67 -13.21 -37.03
N ASP A 407 9.54 -12.80 -37.60
CA ASP A 407 9.25 -11.40 -37.95
C ASP A 407 8.56 -10.62 -36.80
N ASN A 408 8.29 -11.26 -35.66
CA ASN A 408 7.62 -10.63 -34.53
C ASN A 408 8.62 -10.12 -33.48
N ILE A 409 8.43 -8.87 -33.05
CA ILE A 409 9.20 -8.20 -32.00
C ILE A 409 8.28 -8.02 -30.80
N TYR A 410 8.66 -8.61 -29.67
CA TYR A 410 7.95 -8.51 -28.41
C TYR A 410 8.80 -7.78 -27.37
N TYR A 411 8.15 -7.02 -26.51
CA TYR A 411 8.82 -6.23 -25.47
C TYR A 411 8.54 -6.82 -24.09
N GLY A 412 9.57 -6.77 -23.27
CA GLY A 412 9.57 -7.28 -21.91
C GLY A 412 10.52 -6.50 -21.01
N ILE A 413 10.63 -6.98 -19.78
CA ILE A 413 11.74 -6.62 -18.91
C ILE A 413 12.42 -7.87 -18.39
N PHE A 414 13.61 -7.69 -17.84
CA PHE A 414 14.26 -8.68 -17.01
C PHE A 414 14.85 -8.03 -15.76
N ASN A 415 14.99 -8.84 -14.72
CA ASN A 415 15.73 -8.49 -13.51
C ASN A 415 16.74 -9.59 -13.21
N VAL A 416 17.83 -9.24 -12.52
CA VAL A 416 18.83 -10.20 -12.06
C VAL A 416 19.16 -9.93 -10.59
N PHE A 417 19.09 -10.96 -9.75
CA PHE A 417 19.32 -10.86 -8.31
C PHE A 417 19.93 -12.16 -7.76
N ASN A 418 20.57 -12.10 -6.60
CA ASN A 418 21.06 -13.29 -5.91
C ASN A 418 19.99 -13.85 -4.97
N LEU A 419 19.77 -15.17 -4.98
CA LEU A 419 18.89 -15.89 -4.07
C LEU A 419 19.57 -17.19 -3.62
N ASN A 420 19.84 -17.32 -2.33
CA ASN A 420 20.52 -18.48 -1.71
C ASN A 420 21.81 -18.89 -2.47
N ASN A 421 22.72 -17.92 -2.69
CA ASN A 421 23.97 -18.03 -3.47
C ASN A 421 23.82 -18.39 -4.96
N ASN A 422 22.60 -18.46 -5.50
CA ASN A 422 22.37 -18.61 -6.94
C ASN A 422 22.07 -17.25 -7.56
N LEU A 423 22.66 -17.00 -8.74
CA LEU A 423 22.29 -15.88 -9.59
C LEU A 423 20.96 -16.22 -10.29
N VAL A 424 19.92 -15.46 -10.03
CA VAL A 424 18.58 -15.63 -10.61
C VAL A 424 18.31 -14.54 -11.64
N LEU A 425 17.84 -14.93 -12.82
CA LEU A 425 17.28 -14.04 -13.83
C LEU A 425 15.80 -14.33 -13.98
N GLU A 426 15.00 -13.28 -13.90
CA GLU A 426 13.57 -13.34 -14.16
C GLU A 426 13.24 -12.41 -15.32
N TYR A 427 12.37 -12.84 -16.24
CA TYR A 427 11.82 -11.97 -17.28
C TYR A 427 10.30 -12.05 -17.34
N GLU A 428 9.66 -10.96 -17.78
CA GLU A 428 8.29 -10.93 -18.30
C GLU A 428 8.34 -10.41 -19.74
N ILE A 429 7.77 -11.14 -20.68
CA ILE A 429 7.59 -10.72 -22.08
C ILE A 429 6.09 -10.62 -22.37
N SER A 430 5.66 -9.50 -22.95
CA SER A 430 4.28 -9.31 -23.41
C SER A 430 4.13 -9.78 -24.85
N MET A 431 3.27 -10.77 -25.07
CA MET A 431 2.98 -11.39 -26.38
C MET A 431 1.50 -11.21 -26.70
N ASP A 432 1.15 -10.04 -27.23
CA ASP A 432 -0.22 -9.60 -27.52
C ASP A 432 -1.12 -9.71 -26.27
N GLU A 433 -2.14 -10.59 -26.29
CA GLU A 433 -3.04 -10.83 -25.15
C GLU A 433 -2.42 -11.71 -24.03
N ASN A 434 -1.26 -12.32 -24.28
CA ASN A 434 -0.59 -13.23 -23.35
C ASN A 434 0.65 -12.60 -22.71
N LYS A 435 0.98 -13.05 -21.50
CA LYS A 435 2.22 -12.72 -20.80
C LYS A 435 3.00 -13.99 -20.48
N VAL A 436 4.31 -13.96 -20.71
CA VAL A 436 5.23 -15.03 -20.36
C VAL A 436 6.17 -14.52 -19.28
N SER A 437 5.97 -15.00 -18.05
CA SER A 437 6.88 -14.74 -16.92
C SER A 437 7.62 -16.02 -16.55
N GLU A 438 8.95 -15.99 -16.56
CA GLU A 438 9.80 -17.13 -16.22
C GLU A 438 11.04 -16.71 -15.43
N SER A 439 11.43 -17.53 -14.46
CA SER A 439 12.59 -17.33 -13.58
C SER A 439 13.60 -18.48 -13.75
N PHE A 440 14.89 -18.17 -13.72
CA PHE A 440 15.98 -19.10 -14.04
C PHE A 440 17.18 -18.90 -13.11
N ILE A 441 17.88 -19.98 -12.75
CA ILE A 441 19.28 -19.87 -12.29
C ILE A 441 20.19 -19.65 -13.50
N VAL A 442 21.15 -18.75 -13.36
CA VAL A 442 22.07 -18.30 -14.42
C VAL A 442 23.47 -18.88 -14.19
N GLU A 443 23.99 -19.59 -15.18
CA GLU A 443 25.43 -19.85 -15.32
C GLU A 443 25.97 -19.00 -16.47
N TYR A 444 27.10 -18.32 -16.26
CA TYR A 444 27.74 -17.48 -17.26
C TYR A 444 29.17 -17.91 -17.55
N SER A 445 29.58 -17.79 -18.83
CA SER A 445 30.97 -18.01 -19.25
C SER A 445 31.34 -17.15 -20.45
N GLU A 446 32.61 -16.76 -20.52
CA GLU A 446 33.22 -16.08 -21.65
C GLU A 446 34.44 -16.84 -22.16
N ARG A 447 34.71 -16.76 -23.46
CA ARG A 447 35.99 -17.17 -24.05
C ARG A 447 36.36 -16.23 -25.20
N ILE A 448 37.66 -15.99 -25.40
CA ILE A 448 38.17 -15.19 -26.51
C ILE A 448 38.97 -16.09 -27.45
N VAL A 449 38.65 -16.06 -28.74
CA VAL A 449 39.32 -16.84 -29.80
C VAL A 449 39.40 -15.98 -31.06
N ASN A 450 40.57 -15.86 -31.69
CA ASN A 450 40.76 -15.18 -32.99
C ASN A 450 40.13 -13.76 -33.09
N ASN A 451 40.41 -12.89 -32.10
CA ASN A 451 39.81 -11.55 -31.95
C ASN A 451 38.27 -11.53 -31.90
N GLN A 452 37.65 -12.64 -31.47
CA GLN A 452 36.21 -12.73 -31.21
C GLN A 452 35.97 -13.16 -29.76
N LYS A 453 35.07 -12.44 -29.09
CA LYS A 453 34.56 -12.76 -27.75
C LYS A 453 33.26 -13.56 -27.90
N PHE A 454 33.22 -14.72 -27.27
CA PHE A 454 32.03 -15.58 -27.19
C PHE A 454 31.52 -15.56 -25.75
N SER A 455 30.31 -15.06 -25.55
CA SER A 455 29.61 -15.06 -24.26
C SER A 455 28.49 -16.10 -24.30
N THR A 456 28.40 -16.95 -23.28
CA THR A 456 27.37 -17.98 -23.15
C THR A 456 26.66 -17.86 -21.81
N ILE A 457 25.33 -17.78 -21.84
CA ILE A 457 24.46 -17.85 -20.66
C ILE A 457 23.68 -19.17 -20.73
N ILE A 458 23.72 -19.96 -19.64
CA ILE A 458 22.86 -21.12 -19.47
C ILE A 458 21.79 -20.78 -18.42
N LEU A 459 20.53 -20.85 -18.81
CA LEU A 459 19.38 -20.59 -17.95
C LEU A 459 18.72 -21.91 -17.54
N HIS A 460 18.71 -22.18 -16.24
CA HIS A 460 18.13 -23.38 -15.63
C HIS A 460 16.77 -23.00 -15.02
N PRO A 461 15.64 -23.45 -15.58
CA PRO A 461 14.31 -22.98 -15.17
C PRO A 461 14.00 -23.38 -13.73
N ILE A 462 13.48 -22.42 -12.96
CA ILE A 462 13.13 -22.59 -11.53
C ILE A 462 11.71 -22.12 -11.24
N LYS A 463 11.21 -22.51 -10.06
CA LYS A 463 10.12 -21.84 -9.37
C LYS A 463 10.63 -21.29 -8.05
N ILE A 464 10.39 -20.01 -7.82
CA ILE A 464 10.67 -19.35 -6.53
C ILE A 464 9.51 -19.66 -5.59
N LEU A 465 9.85 -20.08 -4.37
CA LEU A 465 8.94 -20.27 -3.23
C LEU A 465 9.41 -19.37 -2.08
N LYS A 466 8.60 -19.24 -1.03
CA LYS A 466 8.80 -18.25 0.05
C LYS A 466 10.22 -18.22 0.62
N ASP A 467 10.84 -19.39 0.80
CA ASP A 467 12.18 -19.55 1.39
C ASP A 467 13.12 -20.44 0.53
N GLU A 468 12.65 -20.92 -0.64
CA GLU A 468 13.33 -21.97 -1.42
C GLU A 468 13.30 -21.74 -2.95
N VAL A 469 14.31 -22.29 -3.64
CA VAL A 469 14.38 -22.34 -5.12
C VAL A 469 14.22 -23.78 -5.59
N SER A 470 13.14 -24.05 -6.33
CA SER A 470 12.86 -25.38 -6.88
C SER A 470 13.28 -25.46 -8.35
N LEU A 471 14.21 -26.36 -8.68
CA LEU A 471 14.58 -26.67 -10.07
C LEU A 471 13.42 -27.36 -10.81
N LEU A 472 12.97 -26.77 -11.91
CA LEU A 472 11.94 -27.35 -12.76
C LEU A 472 12.55 -28.38 -13.73
N LYS A 473 11.86 -29.51 -13.92
CA LYS A 473 12.18 -30.48 -14.99
C LYS A 473 11.74 -29.97 -16.36
N ARG A 474 12.31 -28.84 -16.80
CA ARG A 474 12.11 -28.21 -18.12
C ARG A 474 13.44 -28.13 -18.88
N GLN A 475 13.38 -27.86 -20.19
CA GLN A 475 14.58 -27.71 -21.02
C GLN A 475 15.35 -26.44 -20.59
N LYS A 476 16.68 -26.56 -20.43
CA LYS A 476 17.58 -25.43 -20.19
C LYS A 476 17.74 -24.60 -21.46
N LEU A 477 17.77 -23.28 -21.34
CA LEU A 477 18.09 -22.38 -22.46
C LEU A 477 19.59 -22.14 -22.50
N LYS A 478 20.20 -22.15 -23.69
CA LYS A 478 21.62 -21.86 -23.89
C LYS A 478 21.74 -20.70 -24.86
N LEU A 479 21.91 -19.51 -24.31
CA LEU A 479 21.96 -18.24 -25.02
C LEU A 479 23.40 -17.92 -25.39
N GLU A 480 23.67 -17.65 -26.66
CA GLU A 480 25.03 -17.40 -27.17
C GLU A 480 25.13 -16.03 -27.87
N ARG A 481 26.20 -15.28 -27.56
CA ARG A 481 26.56 -14.00 -28.18
C ARG A 481 27.98 -14.10 -28.75
N ILE A 482 28.19 -13.56 -29.94
CA ILE A 482 29.52 -13.41 -30.57
C ILE A 482 29.76 -11.93 -30.85
N GLU A 483 30.91 -11.44 -30.43
CA GLU A 483 31.35 -10.06 -30.59
C GLU A 483 32.74 -10.03 -31.23
N LYS A 484 32.92 -9.20 -32.27
CA LYS A 484 34.26 -8.94 -32.82
C LYS A 484 34.94 -7.91 -31.92
N LEU A 485 36.13 -8.23 -31.44
CA LEU A 485 37.02 -7.28 -30.81
C LEU A 485 37.67 -6.43 -31.92
N GLY A 486 37.88 -5.14 -31.63
CA GLY A 486 38.50 -4.16 -32.54
C GLY A 486 39.99 -4.36 -32.71
#